data_AF-A0A1G8T7N9-F1
#
_entry.id   AF-A0A1G8T7N9-F1
#
_cell.length_a   1.000
_cell.length_b   1.000
_cell.length_c   1.000
_cell.angle_alpha   90.00
_cell.angle_beta   90.00
_cell.angle_gamma   90.00
#
_symmetry.space_group_name_H-M   'P 1'
#
loop_
_entity.id
_entity.type
_entity.pdbx_description
1 polymer ?
#
loop_
_entity_poly.entity_id
_entity_poly.type
_entity_poly.pdbx_seq_one_letter_code
_entity_poly.pdbx_strand_id
1 'polypeptide(L)'
;MHNDHLQSRIHSIRYQKVMLDFDLATLYEIETKVLNQAVKRHIKRFPSDFMFRLSSEKWNVIRSQFVTASQNKRNINFMSFAFTEQGIAMLSGILNSDVAINVNIAIMRTFVMIRNLPCSTKILQTNYWNSKTNTTSSSTMFTKR
;
A
#
# COMPACT_ATOMS: atom_id res chain seq x y z
N MET A 1 -9.11 4.79 16.86
CA MET A 1 -9.34 4.88 15.40
C MET A 1 -9.40 3.48 14.82
N HIS A 2 -10.46 3.12 14.09
CA HIS A 2 -10.56 1.84 13.39
C HIS A 2 -9.52 1.79 12.25
N ASN A 3 -8.69 0.74 12.24
CA ASN A 3 -7.56 0.58 11.32
C ASN A 3 -8.00 0.36 9.85
N ASP A 4 -9.28 0.05 9.63
CA ASP A 4 -9.85 -0.36 8.34
C ASP A 4 -9.81 0.75 7.28
N HIS A 5 -9.87 2.02 7.70
CA HIS A 5 -9.84 3.16 6.78
C HIS A 5 -8.43 3.49 6.24
N LEU A 6 -7.36 2.96 6.87
CA LEU A 6 -5.99 3.18 6.41
C LEU A 6 -5.61 2.19 5.31
N GLN A 7 -6.09 0.95 5.39
CA GLN A 7 -5.77 -0.10 4.42
C GLN A 7 -6.27 0.26 3.00
N SER A 8 -7.45 0.87 2.89
CA SER A 8 -8.04 1.27 1.60
C SER A 8 -7.27 2.37 0.87
N ARG A 9 -6.39 3.09 1.58
CA ARG A 9 -5.52 4.15 1.03
C ARG A 9 -4.11 3.66 0.68
N ILE A 10 -3.84 2.36 0.86
CA ILE A 10 -2.56 1.73 0.48
C ILE A 10 -2.74 1.08 -0.89
N HIS A 11 -2.03 1.60 -1.87
CA HIS A 11 -2.07 1.12 -3.25
C HIS A 11 -0.87 0.24 -3.56
N SER A 12 -1.04 -0.70 -4.50
CA SER A 12 0.06 -1.52 -5.00
C SER A 12 0.51 -0.95 -6.34
N ILE A 13 1.62 -0.21 -6.36
CA ILE A 13 2.15 0.46 -7.55
C ILE A 13 3.60 0.03 -7.75
N ARG A 14 3.95 -0.43 -8.96
CA ARG A 14 5.32 -0.92 -9.28
C ARG A 14 5.81 -1.98 -8.28
N TYR A 15 4.93 -2.90 -7.87
CA TYR A 15 5.23 -3.96 -6.90
C TYR A 15 5.56 -3.44 -5.48
N GLN A 16 5.31 -2.17 -5.19
CA GLN A 16 5.49 -1.56 -3.88
C GLN A 16 4.14 -1.13 -3.31
N LYS A 17 3.99 -1.25 -1.99
CA LYS A 17 2.87 -0.67 -1.26
C LYS A 17 3.16 0.81 -1.03
N VAL A 18 2.25 1.69 -1.47
CA VAL A 18 2.43 3.14 -1.42
C VAL A 18 1.17 3.86 -0.99
N MET A 19 1.31 5.02 -0.35
CA MET A 19 0.23 5.97 -0.11
C MET A 19 0.45 7.23 -0.95
N LEU A 20 -0.65 7.86 -1.37
CA LEU A 20 -0.62 9.05 -2.21
C LEU A 20 -0.56 10.33 -1.37
N ASP A 21 0.06 11.37 -1.91
CA ASP A 21 0.23 12.66 -1.23
C ASP A 21 -1.09 13.27 -0.70
N PHE A 22 -2.18 13.18 -1.46
CA PHE A 22 -3.48 13.70 -1.05
C PHE A 22 -4.12 12.89 0.08
N ASP A 23 -3.91 11.56 0.12
CA ASP A 23 -4.40 10.70 1.19
C ASP A 23 -3.63 10.98 2.48
N LEU A 24 -2.30 11.05 2.38
CA LEU A 24 -1.45 11.43 3.52
C LEU A 24 -1.80 12.81 4.05
N ALA A 25 -1.98 13.79 3.17
CA ALA A 25 -2.35 15.14 3.58
C ALA A 25 -3.71 15.16 4.31
N THR A 26 -4.68 14.40 3.83
CA THR A 26 -5.99 14.25 4.48
C THR A 26 -5.85 13.61 5.88
N LEU A 27 -5.04 12.55 5.99
CA LEU A 27 -4.81 11.87 7.27
C LEU A 27 -4.06 12.76 8.27
N TYR A 28 -3.11 13.57 7.79
CA TYR A 28 -2.35 14.51 8.60
C TYR A 28 -3.08 15.83 8.88
N GLU A 29 -4.29 16.01 8.37
CA GLU A 29 -5.09 17.25 8.51
C GLU A 29 -4.36 18.50 7.98
N ILE A 30 -3.59 18.34 6.90
CA ILE A 30 -2.86 19.43 6.23
C ILE A 30 -3.23 19.50 4.74
N GLU A 31 -2.95 20.64 4.11
CA GLU A 31 -3.08 20.74 2.67
C GLU A 31 -2.01 19.92 1.93
N THR A 32 -2.37 19.29 0.82
CA THR A 32 -1.41 18.55 -0.03
C THR A 32 -0.26 19.42 -0.50
N LYS A 33 -0.49 20.72 -0.72
CA LYS A 33 0.57 21.69 -1.06
C LYS A 33 1.58 21.84 0.07
N VAL A 34 1.13 21.89 1.33
CA VAL A 34 1.98 22.03 2.51
C VAL A 34 2.86 20.78 2.68
N LEU A 35 2.27 19.59 2.55
CA LEU A 35 3.01 18.32 2.56
C LEU A 35 4.12 18.32 1.48
N ASN A 36 3.74 18.63 0.24
CA ASN A 36 4.67 18.63 -0.89
C ASN A 36 5.76 19.71 -0.74
N GLN A 37 5.44 20.85 -0.13
CA GLN A 37 6.43 21.88 0.18
C GLN A 37 7.42 21.40 1.25
N ALA A 38 6.95 20.75 2.31
CA ALA A 38 7.81 20.19 3.35
C ALA A 38 8.77 19.13 2.76
N VAL A 39 8.26 18.23 1.92
CA VAL A 39 9.08 17.24 1.21
C VAL A 39 10.13 17.91 0.32
N LYS A 40 9.75 18.94 -0.46
CA LYS A 40 10.70 19.68 -1.32
C LYS A 40 11.83 20.33 -0.52
N ARG A 41 11.53 20.91 0.65
CA ARG A 41 12.55 21.48 1.56
C ARG A 41 13.53 20.42 2.07
N HIS A 42 13.08 19.18 2.18
CA HIS A 42 13.86 18.05 2.67
C HIS A 42 14.16 17.01 1.60
N ILE A 43 14.27 17.39 0.32
CA ILE A 43 14.36 16.43 -0.80
C ILE A 43 15.54 15.46 -0.70
N LYS A 44 16.64 15.86 -0.03
CA LYS A 44 17.81 15.00 0.25
C LYS A 44 17.45 13.75 1.08
N ARG A 45 16.33 13.77 1.81
CA ARG A 45 15.80 12.65 2.60
C ARG A 45 14.91 11.70 1.80
N PHE A 46 14.57 12.05 0.55
CA PHE A 46 13.64 11.29 -0.30
C PHE A 46 14.35 10.81 -1.57
N PRO A 47 15.12 9.73 -1.48
CA PRO A 47 15.59 9.04 -2.67
C PRO A 47 14.43 8.45 -3.50
N SER A 48 14.70 8.03 -4.72
CA SER A 48 13.68 7.63 -5.71
C SER A 48 12.90 6.35 -5.34
N ASP A 49 13.41 5.57 -4.40
CA ASP A 49 12.79 4.39 -3.79
C ASP A 49 11.89 4.73 -2.59
N PHE A 50 12.01 5.94 -2.03
CA PHE A 50 11.19 6.39 -0.90
C PHE A 50 9.96 7.17 -1.37
N MET A 51 10.13 7.92 -2.46
CA MET A 51 9.07 8.68 -3.09
C MET A 51 9.30 8.75 -4.59
N PHE A 52 8.22 8.63 -5.35
CA PHE A 52 8.24 8.89 -6.79
C PHE A 52 6.96 9.56 -7.27
N ARG A 53 7.05 10.26 -8.39
CA ARG A 53 5.91 10.89 -9.04
C ARG A 53 5.22 9.88 -9.96
N LEU A 54 3.90 9.85 -9.96
CA LEU A 54 3.14 8.96 -10.85
C LEU A 54 3.12 9.52 -12.28
N SER A 55 3.22 8.64 -13.28
CA SER A 55 3.04 9.02 -14.69
C SER A 55 1.56 9.22 -15.02
N SER A 56 1.28 10.05 -16.02
CA SER A 56 -0.08 10.35 -16.50
C SER A 56 -0.89 9.08 -16.83
N GLU A 57 -0.28 8.09 -17.47
CA GLU A 57 -0.94 6.82 -17.82
C GLU A 57 -1.35 6.01 -16.59
N LYS A 58 -0.46 5.89 -15.59
CA LYS A 58 -0.76 5.13 -14.36
C LYS A 58 -1.82 5.82 -13.51
N TRP A 59 -1.86 7.16 -13.55
CA TRP A 59 -2.85 7.96 -12.85
C TRP A 59 -4.27 7.71 -13.37
N ASN A 60 -4.43 7.54 -14.70
CA ASN A 60 -5.74 7.26 -15.29
C ASN A 60 -6.30 5.91 -14.86
N VAL A 61 -5.46 4.89 -14.71
CA VAL A 61 -5.85 3.54 -14.25
C VAL A 61 -6.23 3.55 -12.77
N ILE A 62 -5.49 4.29 -11.93
CA ILE A 62 -5.84 4.44 -10.51
C ILE A 62 -7.17 5.21 -10.40
N ARG A 63 -7.33 6.30 -11.17
CA ARG A 63 -8.57 7.09 -11.20
C ARG A 63 -9.78 6.26 -11.59
N SER A 64 -9.67 5.40 -12.60
CA SER A 64 -10.80 4.60 -13.09
C SER A 64 -11.24 3.47 -12.13
N GLN A 65 -10.38 3.06 -11.20
CA GLN A 65 -10.68 2.04 -10.20
C GLN A 65 -11.39 2.60 -8.94
N PHE A 66 -11.37 3.93 -8.74
CA PHE A 66 -12.12 4.57 -7.65
C PHE A 66 -13.51 4.99 -8.13
N VAL A 67 -14.55 4.28 -7.66
CA VAL A 67 -15.96 4.58 -7.94
C VAL A 67 -16.44 5.73 -7.05
N THR A 68 -16.84 6.83 -7.70
CA THR A 68 -17.71 7.95 -7.27
C THR A 68 -17.25 9.00 -6.23
N ALA A 69 -17.66 10.23 -6.60
CA ALA A 69 -18.00 11.42 -5.80
C ALA A 69 -16.88 12.42 -5.41
N SER A 70 -17.06 13.66 -5.88
CA SER A 70 -16.32 14.92 -5.57
C SER A 70 -15.04 15.27 -6.36
N GLN A 71 -14.75 14.62 -7.49
CA GLN A 71 -13.52 14.89 -8.25
C GLN A 71 -13.58 16.06 -9.27
N ASN A 72 -14.68 16.82 -9.36
CA ASN A 72 -14.84 17.87 -10.38
C ASN A 72 -13.95 19.12 -10.20
N LYS A 73 -13.06 19.16 -9.20
CA LYS A 73 -12.19 20.32 -8.90
C LYS A 73 -10.70 20.03 -8.87
N ARG A 74 -10.28 18.79 -9.14
CA ARG A 74 -8.84 18.44 -9.06
C ARG A 74 -8.23 18.51 -10.46
N ASN A 75 -7.46 19.58 -10.67
CA ASN A 75 -6.78 19.89 -11.92
C ASN A 75 -5.96 18.67 -12.39
N ILE A 76 -6.33 18.13 -13.56
CA ILE A 76 -5.89 16.85 -14.14
C ILE A 76 -4.36 16.80 -14.34
N ASN A 77 -3.70 17.96 -14.26
CA ASN A 77 -2.27 18.17 -14.47
C ASN A 77 -1.36 17.97 -13.24
N PHE A 78 -1.92 17.75 -12.05
CA PHE A 78 -1.10 17.43 -10.87
C PHE A 78 -0.85 15.93 -10.76
N MET A 79 0.21 15.45 -11.41
CA MET A 79 0.78 14.13 -11.09
C MET A 79 1.19 14.12 -9.61
N SER A 80 0.47 13.32 -8.82
CA SER A 80 0.71 13.12 -7.39
C SER A 80 2.02 12.39 -7.11
N PHE A 81 2.54 12.64 -5.91
CA PHE A 81 3.59 11.82 -5.33
C PHE A 81 3.02 10.57 -4.66
N ALA A 82 3.71 9.46 -4.85
CA ALA A 82 3.51 8.22 -4.13
C ALA A 82 4.67 8.02 -3.16
N PHE A 83 4.35 7.68 -1.93
CA PHE A 83 5.31 7.44 -0.85
C PHE A 83 5.27 5.98 -0.45
N THR A 84 6.43 5.34 -0.38
CA THR A 84 6.59 4.02 0.22
C THR A 84 6.57 4.14 1.74
N GLU A 85 6.53 3.01 2.44
CA GLU A 85 6.64 2.98 3.90
C GLU A 85 7.89 3.72 4.41
N GLN A 86 9.03 3.55 3.74
CA GLN A 86 10.27 4.24 4.09
C GLN A 86 10.15 5.75 3.88
N GLY A 87 9.51 6.18 2.79
CA GLY A 87 9.21 7.59 2.57
C GLY A 87 8.27 8.18 3.63
N ILE A 88 7.26 7.43 4.04
CA ILE A 88 6.34 7.84 5.12
C ILE A 88 7.10 7.91 6.46
N ALA A 89 8.00 6.96 6.72
CA ALA A 89 8.87 7.02 7.89
C ALA A 89 9.73 8.30 7.89
N MET A 90 10.22 8.75 6.73
CA MET A 90 10.93 10.04 6.64
C MET A 90 10.06 11.25 6.94
N LEU A 91 8.75 11.18 6.69
CA LEU A 91 7.81 12.25 7.07
C LEU A 91 7.71 12.43 8.59
N SER A 92 7.97 11.38 9.39
CA SER A 92 7.93 11.47 10.86
C SER A 92 8.97 12.44 11.44
N GLY A 93 10.10 12.61 10.77
CA GLY A 93 11.14 13.57 11.16
C GLY A 93 10.99 14.96 10.54
N ILE A 94 9.86 15.22 9.87
CA ILE A 94 9.55 16.49 9.18
C ILE A 94 8.24 17.07 9.71
N LEU A 95 7.22 16.22 9.90
CA LEU A 95 5.92 16.58 10.43
C LEU A 95 5.88 16.28 11.92
N ASN A 96 5.88 17.32 12.75
CA ASN A 96 6.04 17.20 14.21
C ASN A 96 4.76 17.52 15.01
N SER A 97 3.58 17.62 14.37
CA SER A 97 2.33 17.82 15.11
C SER A 97 1.89 16.52 15.80
N ASP A 98 1.21 16.61 16.94
CA ASP A 98 0.70 15.44 17.66
C ASP A 98 -0.21 14.57 16.78
N VAL A 99 -1.01 15.22 15.93
CA VAL A 99 -1.83 14.54 14.91
C VAL A 99 -0.94 13.76 13.94
N ALA A 100 0.11 14.40 13.39
CA ALA A 100 0.99 13.75 12.44
C ALA A 100 1.79 12.58 13.03
N ILE A 101 2.22 12.70 14.29
CA ILE A 101 2.91 11.63 15.01
C ILE A 101 2.00 10.42 15.16
N ASN A 102 0.77 10.63 15.66
CA ASN A 102 -0.20 9.56 15.87
C ASN A 102 -0.59 8.86 14.56
N VAL A 103 -0.81 9.64 13.50
CA VAL A 103 -1.15 9.13 12.17
C VAL A 103 0.02 8.32 11.60
N ASN A 104 1.27 8.79 11.72
CA ASN A 104 2.43 8.03 11.26
C ASN A 104 2.53 6.67 11.95
N ILE A 105 2.36 6.63 13.27
CA ILE A 105 2.37 5.38 14.04
C ILE A 105 1.28 4.42 13.52
N ALA A 106 0.07 4.93 13.27
CA ALA A 106 -1.02 4.13 12.75
C ALA A 106 -0.76 3.61 11.33
N ILE A 107 -0.19 4.44 10.46
CA ILE A 107 0.19 4.04 9.10
C ILE A 107 1.26 2.94 9.16
N MET A 108 2.34 3.14 9.92
CA MET A 108 3.40 2.12 10.06
C MET A 108 2.87 0.78 10.55
N ARG A 109 1.99 0.79 11.57
CA ARG A 109 1.32 -0.43 12.06
C ARG A 109 0.51 -1.11 10.96
N THR A 110 -0.21 -0.34 10.15
CA THR A 110 -0.99 -0.86 9.01
C THR A 110 -0.10 -1.49 7.94
N PHE A 111 1.04 -0.88 7.60
CA PHE A 111 2.01 -1.45 6.67
C PHE A 111 2.62 -2.77 7.19
N VAL A 112 3.02 -2.81 8.47
CA VAL A 112 3.49 -4.04 9.13
C VAL A 112 2.41 -5.12 9.09
N MET A 113 1.17 -4.78 9.44
CA MET A 113 0.04 -5.71 9.39
C MET A 113 -0.11 -6.31 8.00
N ILE A 114 -0.13 -5.49 6.94
CA ILE A 114 -0.28 -5.96 5.55
C ILE A 114 0.84 -6.91 5.14
N ARG A 115 2.09 -6.67 5.57
CA ARG A 115 3.20 -7.60 5.29
C ARG A 115 3.06 -8.93 6.01
N ASN A 116 2.56 -8.89 7.23
CA ASN A 116 2.41 -10.07 8.08
C ASN A 116 1.14 -10.86 7.76
N LEU A 117 0.20 -10.31 6.99
CA LEU A 117 -0.94 -11.07 6.49
C LEU A 117 -0.40 -12.24 5.67
N PRO A 118 -0.60 -13.50 6.14
CA PRO A 118 -0.21 -14.65 5.35
C PRO A 118 -0.97 -14.57 4.04
N CYS A 119 -0.24 -14.53 2.92
CA CYS A 119 -0.85 -14.58 1.61
C CYS A 119 -1.81 -15.78 1.61
N SER A 120 -3.11 -15.54 1.47
CA SER A 120 -4.15 -16.58 1.48
C SER A 120 -4.09 -17.50 0.25
N THR A 121 -2.90 -17.64 -0.35
CA THR A 121 -2.53 -18.53 -1.44
C THR A 121 -1.80 -19.78 -0.98
N LYS A 122 -1.44 -19.90 0.32
CA LYS A 122 -0.91 -21.18 0.83
C LYS A 122 -1.97 -22.29 0.90
N ILE A 123 -3.23 -21.94 1.15
CA ILE A 123 -4.33 -22.92 1.25
C ILE A 123 -4.54 -23.66 -0.07
N LEU A 124 -4.34 -23.00 -1.22
CA LEU A 124 -4.47 -23.64 -2.53
C LEU A 124 -3.28 -24.55 -2.86
N GLN A 125 -2.05 -24.24 -2.39
CA GLN A 125 -0.91 -25.14 -2.55
C GLN A 125 -1.01 -26.38 -1.68
N THR A 126 -1.45 -26.24 -0.42
CA THR A 126 -1.60 -27.39 0.49
C THR A 126 -2.66 -28.37 -0.01
N ASN A 127 -3.78 -27.86 -0.55
CA ASN A 127 -4.83 -28.72 -1.11
C ASN A 127 -4.43 -29.35 -2.45
N TYR A 128 -3.58 -28.70 -3.25
CA TYR A 128 -3.06 -29.26 -4.51
C TYR A 128 -2.03 -30.38 -4.27
N TRP A 129 -1.18 -30.27 -3.25
CA TRP A 129 -0.25 -31.35 -2.88
C TRP A 129 -0.96 -32.55 -2.25
N ASN A 130 -1.96 -32.32 -1.38
CA ASN A 130 -2.69 -33.40 -0.70
C ASN A 130 -3.61 -34.21 -1.62
N SER A 131 -4.09 -33.65 -2.74
CA SER A 131 -4.91 -34.40 -3.71
C SER A 131 -4.08 -35.35 -4.57
N LYS A 132 -2.78 -35.09 -4.74
CA LYS A 132 -1.87 -35.91 -5.55
C LYS A 132 -1.24 -37.07 -4.76
N THR A 133 -1.16 -36.97 -3.44
CA THR A 133 -0.61 -38.02 -2.56
C THR A 133 -1.64 -39.06 -2.12
N ASN A 134 -2.93 -38.71 -2.08
CA ASN A 134 -4.01 -39.64 -1.72
C ASN A 134 -4.50 -40.54 -2.87
N THR A 135 -4.04 -40.34 -4.10
CA THR A 135 -4.41 -41.17 -5.26
C THR A 135 -3.42 -42.29 -5.58
N THR A 136 -2.25 -42.31 -4.93
CA THR A 136 -1.20 -43.32 -5.20
C THR A 136 -1.15 -44.48 -4.20
N SER A 137 -1.93 -44.44 -3.10
CA SER A 137 -1.86 -45.45 -2.03
C SER A 137 -2.95 -46.54 -2.08
N SER A 138 -3.85 -46.54 -3.07
CA SER A 138 -4.97 -47.51 -3.15
C SER A 138 -4.82 -48.58 -4.24
N SER A 139 -3.65 -48.76 -4.85
CA SER A 139 -3.46 -49.80 -5.88
C SER A 139 -2.16 -50.56 -5.67
N THR A 140 -2.11 -51.43 -4.65
CA THR A 140 -1.24 -52.62 -4.56
C THR A 140 -1.55 -53.39 -3.27
N MET A 141 -2.71 -54.06 -3.22
CA MET A 141 -2.85 -55.29 -2.45
C MET A 141 -3.72 -56.27 -3.24
N PHE A 142 -3.33 -57.53 -3.20
CA PHE A 142 -3.82 -58.69 -3.96
C PHE A 142 -3.23 -58.87 -5.35
N THR A 143 -2.07 -59.52 -5.41
CA THR A 143 -1.96 -60.85 -6.04
C THR A 143 -0.67 -61.53 -5.58
N LYS A 144 -0.77 -62.51 -4.66
CA LYS A 144 0.05 -63.74 -4.73
C LYS A 144 -0.41 -64.81 -3.74
N ARG A 145 -0.78 -65.94 -4.35
CA ARG A 145 -0.93 -67.33 -3.84
C ARG A 145 -2.09 -67.63 -2.92
#